data_AF-A0AAJ1FH93-F1
#
_entry.id   AF-A0AAJ1FH93-F1
#
_cell.length_a   1.000
_cell.length_b   1.000
_cell.length_c   1.000
_cell.angle_alpha   90.00
_cell.angle_beta   90.00
_cell.angle_gamma   90.00
#
_symmetry.space_group_name_H-M   'P 1'
#
loop_
_entity.id
_entity.type
_entity.pdbx_description
1 polymer ?
#
loop_
_entity_poly.entity_id
_entity_poly.type
_entity_poly.pdbx_seq_one_letter_code
_entity_poly.pdbx_strand_id
1 'polypeptide(L)' 'MEHIRQLLTIVGSLIIVVGAVWVAHGTHMVSLPGTDFMPKDSVWTVNGSLVAILGLIVLVGARFLLPRDHEPSA' A
#
# COMPACT_ATOMS: atom_id res chain seq x y z
N MET A 1 10.45 7.85 18.21
CA MET A 1 9.35 7.31 17.36
C MET A 1 9.77 7.10 15.89
N GLU A 2 11.01 7.41 15.53
CA GLU A 2 11.52 7.38 14.16
C GLU A 2 11.38 6.02 13.46
N HIS A 3 11.86 4.94 14.09
CA HIS A 3 11.88 3.61 13.48
C HIS A 3 10.48 3.07 13.17
N ILE A 4 9.50 3.32 14.04
CA ILE A 4 8.11 2.92 13.81
C ILE A 4 7.55 3.65 12.60
N ARG A 5 7.82 4.96 12.48
CA ARG A 5 7.40 5.73 11.30
C ARG A 5 8.05 5.23 10.02
N GLN A 6 9.36 4.96 10.05
CA GLN A 6 10.09 4.40 8.91
C GLN A 6 9.47 3.06 8.47
N LEU A 7 9.23 2.15 9.43
CA LEU A 7 8.60 0.85 9.17
C LEU A 7 7.20 1.01 8.56
N LEU A 8 6.34 1.84 9.16
CA LEU A 8 5.00 2.09 8.63
C LEU A 8 5.02 2.75 7.25
N THR A 9 5.99 3.61 6.98
CA THR A 9 6.16 4.23 5.66
C THR A 9 6.51 3.18 4.61
N ILE A 10 7.46 2.29 4.92
CA ILE A 10 7.89 1.20 4.03
C ILE A 10 6.73 0.23 3.80
N VAL A 11 6.09 -0.24 4.87
CA VAL A 11 4.98 -1.21 4.81
C VAL A 11 3.79 -0.61 4.06
N GLY A 12 3.38 0.62 4.37
CA GLY A 12 2.30 1.31 3.66
C GLY A 12 2.59 1.45 2.17
N SER A 13 3.83 1.79 1.81
CA SER A 13 4.24 1.89 0.39
C SER A 13 4.16 0.54 -0.33
N LEU A 14 4.64 -0.54 0.30
CA LEU A 14 4.56 -1.89 -0.28
C LEU A 14 3.11 -2.33 -0.48
N ILE A 15 2.24 -2.07 0.49
CA ILE A 15 0.81 -2.38 0.39
C ILE A 15 0.18 -1.63 -0.79
N ILE A 16 0.49 -0.34 -0.97
CA ILE A 16 0.02 0.46 -2.12
C ILE A 16 0.46 -0.18 -3.44
N VAL A 17 1.74 -0.55 -3.55
CA VAL A 17 2.29 -1.15 -4.77
C VAL A 17 1.59 -2.48 -5.08
N VAL A 18 1.40 -3.35 -4.09
CA VAL A 18 0.69 -4.62 -4.28
C VAL A 18 -0.75 -4.39 -4.75
N GLY A 19 -1.47 -3.48 -4.10
CA GLY A 19 -2.83 -3.11 -4.51
C GLY A 19 -2.89 -2.55 -5.93
N ALA A 20 -1.95 -1.67 -6.29
CA ALA A 20 -1.86 -1.10 -7.63
C ALA A 20 -1.56 -2.15 -8.70
N VAL A 21 -0.69 -3.13 -8.41
CA VAL A 21 -0.39 -4.26 -9.30
C VAL A 21 -1.63 -5.12 -9.53
N TRP A 22 -2.41 -5.38 -8.48
CA TRP A 22 -3.68 -6.11 -8.61
C TRP A 22 -4.71 -5.34 -9.43
N VAL A 23 -4.83 -4.03 -9.23
CA VAL A 23 -5.69 -3.18 -10.07
C VAL A 23 -5.25 -3.24 -11.53
N ALA A 24 -3.95 -3.03 -11.80
CA ALA A 24 -3.39 -3.08 -13.14
C ALA A 24 -3.62 -4.45 -13.81
N HIS A 25 -3.61 -5.53 -13.03
CA HIS A 25 -3.95 -6.84 -13.55
C HIS A 25 -5.44 -6.96 -13.92
N GLY A 26 -6.34 -6.61 -13.01
CA GLY A 26 -7.78 -6.66 -13.25
C GLY A 26 -8.28 -5.69 -14.32
N THR A 27 -7.50 -4.65 -14.67
CA THR A 27 -7.79 -3.75 -15.78
C THR A 27 -7.08 -4.15 -17.09
N HIS A 28 -6.44 -5.32 -17.12
CA HIS A 28 -5.67 -5.84 -18.26
C HIS A 28 -4.48 -4.96 -18.70
N MET A 29 -4.01 -4.05 -17.85
CA MET A 29 -2.78 -3.29 -18.09
C MET A 29 -1.53 -4.16 -17.88
N VAL A 30 -1.61 -5.13 -16.97
CA VAL A 30 -0.56 -6.11 -16.65
C VAL A 30 -1.19 -7.50 -16.64
N SER A 31 -0.43 -8.54 -17.01
CA SER A 31 -0.87 -9.93 -16.88
C SER A 31 0.00 -10.66 -15.87
N LEU A 32 -0.59 -11.07 -14.76
CA LEU A 32 0.10 -11.87 -13.74
C LEU A 32 -0.11 -13.37 -14.04
N PRO A 33 0.93 -14.22 -13.95
CA PRO A 33 0.78 -15.66 -14.09
C PRO A 33 0.11 -16.28 -12.85
N GLY A 34 -0.65 -17.36 -13.03
CA GLY A 34 -1.22 -18.14 -11.91
C GLY A 34 -2.47 -17.53 -11.27
N THR A 35 -3.47 -17.16 -12.08
CA THR A 35 -4.70 -16.48 -11.63
C THR A 35 -5.79 -17.42 -11.14
N ASP A 36 -5.53 -18.72 -11.02
CA ASP A 36 -6.53 -19.73 -10.61
C ASP A 36 -7.13 -19.43 -9.21
N PHE A 37 -6.39 -18.73 -8.35
CA PHE A 37 -6.87 -18.28 -7.04
C PHE A 37 -7.94 -17.18 -7.13
N MET A 38 -7.85 -16.31 -8.13
CA MET A 38 -8.78 -15.19 -8.29
C MET A 38 -9.17 -15.06 -9.78
N PRO A 39 -10.09 -15.90 -10.28
CA PRO A 39 -10.28 -16.04 -11.73
C PRO A 39 -10.98 -14.85 -12.41
N LYS A 40 -11.62 -13.97 -11.64
CA LYS A 40 -12.40 -12.85 -12.18
C LYS A 40 -11.59 -11.56 -12.08
N ASP A 41 -11.39 -10.89 -13.22
CA ASP A 41 -10.67 -9.61 -13.30
C ASP A 41 -11.27 -8.54 -12.37
N SER A 42 -12.60 -8.48 -12.28
CA SER A 42 -13.31 -7.56 -11.37
C SER A 42 -12.90 -7.75 -9.90
N VAL A 43 -12.60 -8.98 -9.47
CA VAL A 43 -12.16 -9.25 -8.09
C VAL A 43 -10.74 -8.70 -7.86
N TRP A 44 -9.85 -8.78 -8.86
CA TRP A 44 -8.52 -8.16 -8.80
C TRP A 44 -8.61 -6.64 -8.69
N THR A 45 -9.47 -6.02 -9.48
CA THR A 45 -9.68 -4.57 -9.43
C THR A 45 -10.22 -4.12 -8.09
N VAL A 46 -11.27 -4.76 -7.57
CA VAL A 46 -11.91 -4.37 -6.30
C VAL A 46 -10.96 -4.61 -5.13
N ASN A 47 -10.40 -5.82 -5.00
CA ASN A 47 -9.50 -6.14 -3.89
C ASN A 47 -8.21 -5.32 -3.96
N GLY A 48 -7.65 -5.14 -5.15
CA GLY A 48 -6.47 -4.30 -5.37
C GLY A 48 -6.72 -2.86 -4.93
N SER A 49 -7.90 -2.30 -5.26
CA SER A 49 -8.28 -0.96 -4.83
C SER A 49 -8.40 -0.85 -3.31
N LEU A 50 -9.03 -1.83 -2.66
CA LEU A 50 -9.13 -1.88 -1.19
C LEU A 50 -7.76 -1.98 -0.52
N VAL A 51 -6.87 -2.83 -1.04
CA VAL A 51 -5.50 -2.97 -0.56
C VAL A 51 -4.72 -1.67 -0.73
N ALA A 52 -4.81 -1.01 -1.90
CA ALA A 52 -4.14 0.26 -2.14
C ALA A 52 -4.64 1.36 -1.20
N ILE A 53 -5.95 1.45 -0.96
CA ILE A 53 -6.54 2.40 0.00
C ILE A 53 -6.05 2.12 1.42
N LEU A 54 -5.99 0.86 1.85
CA LEU A 54 -5.44 0.51 3.17
C LEU A 54 -3.98 0.92 3.32
N GLY A 55 -3.15 0.67 2.30
CA GLY A 55 -1.75 1.11 2.30
C GLY A 55 -1.62 2.63 2.38
N LEU A 56 -2.51 3.36 1.69
CA LEU A 56 -2.57 4.83 1.77
C LEU A 56 -2.95 5.31 3.17
N ILE A 57 -3.92 4.69 3.84
CA ILE A 57 -4.29 5.00 5.22
C ILE A 57 -3.10 4.81 6.15
N VAL A 58 -2.35 3.70 6.01
CA VAL A 58 -1.14 3.44 6.80
C VAL A 58 -0.07 4.51 6.54
N LEU A 59 0.19 4.83 5.27
CA LEU A 59 1.21 5.81 4.88
C LEU A 59 0.89 7.22 5.41
N VAL A 60 -0.38 7.64 5.26
CA VAL A 60 -0.88 8.92 5.75
C VAL A 60 -0.82 8.94 7.28
N GLY A 61 -1.30 7.89 7.95
CA GLY A 61 -1.21 7.74 9.40
C GLY A 61 0.23 7.87 9.92
N ALA A 62 1.19 7.21 9.27
CA ALA A 62 2.60 7.30 9.62
C ALA A 62 3.14 8.74 9.50
N ARG A 63 2.72 9.48 8.47
CA ARG A 63 3.19 10.85 8.23
C ARG A 63 2.56 11.88 9.18
N PHE A 64 1.26 11.75 9.46
CA PHE A 64 0.51 12.75 10.21
C PHE A 64 0.47 12.49 11.72
N LEU A 65 0.40 11.22 12.14
CA LEU A 65 0.24 10.87 13.56
C LEU A 65 1.57 10.67 14.29
N LEU A 66 2.68 10.48 13.57
CA LEU A 66 4.02 10.35 14.14
C LEU A 66 4.93 11.51 13.69
N PRO A 67 4.74 12.74 14.19
CA PRO A 67 5.66 13.85 13.95
C PRO A 67 7.11 13.47 14.27
N ARG A 68 8.07 14.08 13.56
CA ARG A 68 9.49 13.95 13.89
C ARG A 68 9.73 14.53 15.27
N ASP A 69 10.30 13.72 16.15
CA ASP A 69 10.92 14.15 17.39
C ASP A 69 11.96 15.23 16.99
N HIS A 70 11.68 16.51 17.24
CA HIS A 70 12.64 17.58 16.97
C HIS A 70 13.67 17.54 18.09
N GLU A 71 14.92 17.17 17.79
CA GLU A 71 16.04 17.39 18.72
C GLU A 71 16.18 18.91 18.97
N PRO A 72 16.09 19.40 20.22
CA PRO A 72 16.42 20.78 20.53
C PRO A 72 17.92 20.98 20.22
N SER A 73 18.22 21.96 19.36
CA SER A 73 19.60 22.44 19.17
C SER A 73 20.08 23.01 20.50
N ALA A 74 21.08 22.37 21.11
CA ALA A 74 21.80 22.87 22.27
C ALA A 74 22.65 24.10 21.93
#